data_AF-A0A7C9A9Z8-F1
#
_entry.id   AF-A0A7C9A9Z8-F1
#
_cell.length_a   1.000
_cell.length_b   1.000
_cell.length_c   1.000
_cell.angle_alpha   90.00
_cell.angle_beta   90.00
_cell.angle_gamma   90.00
#
_symmetry.space_group_name_H-M   'P 1'
#
loop_
_entity.id
_entity.type
_entity.pdbx_description
1 polymer ?
#
loop_
_entity_poly.entity_id
_entity_poly.type
_entity_poly.pdbx_seq_one_letter_code
_entity_poly.pdbx_strand_id
1 'polypeptide(L)'
;MTDIAYAHIYISEDGSYSRGPVQIPVGEVDESKYYLTPTYKFEQCLVKGCHKRLRIVHTIEFSNGGADIQILRVAVYEEQWVGPANIEEPSDVELDVKPFSQRKRIRPSELAGPWKVFEVSATPIYGDELAIADESNVGPPYVYLCMETLKKRSLPENPAYFGEEEMLDMQDVTILWLPGGVTAYVDVNSDGTLCIGVGWYSDEGINLVMEREYETDGKLREVRYKTEVKRRWSDPLPT
;
A
#
# COMPACT_ATOMS: atom_id res chain seq x y z
N MET A 1 -21.72 -3.42 -13.45
CA MET A 1 -20.76 -2.30 -13.46
C MET A 1 -21.15 -1.43 -12.28
N THR A 2 -20.82 -1.86 -11.06
CA THR A 2 -21.19 -1.14 -9.84
C THR A 2 -20.35 0.12 -9.74
N ASP A 3 -21.06 1.23 -9.57
CA ASP A 3 -20.57 2.59 -9.67
C ASP A 3 -19.41 2.92 -8.74
N ILE A 4 -18.60 3.85 -9.22
CA ILE A 4 -17.45 4.52 -8.59
C ILE A 4 -17.89 5.39 -7.38
N ALA A 5 -19.16 5.28 -6.95
CA ALA A 5 -19.84 6.24 -6.08
C ALA A 5 -19.38 6.28 -4.60
N TYR A 6 -18.45 5.43 -4.16
CA TYR A 6 -18.00 5.39 -2.75
C TYR A 6 -16.49 5.24 -2.57
N ALA A 7 -15.69 5.51 -3.60
CA ALA A 7 -14.24 5.43 -3.52
C ALA A 7 -13.65 6.69 -2.87
N HIS A 8 -13.06 6.55 -1.69
CA HIS A 8 -12.38 7.63 -0.99
C HIS A 8 -10.86 7.60 -1.22
N ILE A 9 -10.27 8.78 -1.34
CA ILE A 9 -8.87 9.00 -1.63
C ILE A 9 -8.20 9.61 -0.40
N TYR A 10 -7.18 8.94 0.12
CA TYR A 10 -6.19 9.53 1.00
C TYR A 10 -5.04 10.05 0.14
N ILE A 11 -4.56 11.27 0.40
CA ILE A 11 -3.41 11.89 -0.29
C ILE A 11 -2.41 12.35 0.78
N SER A 12 -1.14 11.95 0.64
CA SER A 12 -0.03 12.43 1.46
C SER A 12 0.62 13.67 0.84
N GLU A 13 1.45 14.35 1.64
CA GLU A 13 2.09 15.60 1.24
C GLU A 13 3.02 15.48 0.01
N ASP A 14 3.63 14.31 -0.19
CA ASP A 14 4.50 14.01 -1.33
C ASP A 14 3.72 13.69 -2.62
N GLY A 15 2.38 13.68 -2.57
CA GLY A 15 1.50 13.31 -3.68
C GLY A 15 1.26 11.81 -3.82
N SER A 16 1.80 10.98 -2.91
CA SER A 16 1.38 9.58 -2.79
C SER A 16 -0.09 9.50 -2.38
N TYR A 17 -0.81 8.46 -2.79
CA TYR A 17 -2.24 8.36 -2.48
C TYR A 17 -2.75 6.93 -2.43
N SER A 18 -3.81 6.70 -1.66
CA SER A 18 -4.56 5.45 -1.60
C SER A 18 -6.03 5.70 -1.89
N ARG A 19 -6.57 5.02 -2.91
CA ARG A 19 -7.96 5.09 -3.33
C ARG A 19 -8.62 3.73 -3.25
N GLY A 20 -9.81 3.69 -2.67
CA GLY A 20 -10.60 2.46 -2.53
C GLY A 20 -11.93 2.73 -1.82
N PRO A 21 -12.78 1.72 -1.64
CA PRO A 21 -14.04 1.86 -0.89
C PRO A 21 -13.78 2.29 0.56
N VAL A 22 -14.68 3.09 1.14
CA VAL A 22 -14.69 3.34 2.59
C VAL A 22 -15.31 2.16 3.34
N GLN A 23 -16.25 1.48 2.70
CA GLN A 23 -16.95 0.33 3.24
C GLN A 23 -16.95 -0.79 2.20
N ILE A 24 -16.45 -1.96 2.58
CA ILE A 24 -16.64 -3.21 1.86
C ILE A 24 -17.88 -3.87 2.46
N PRO A 25 -18.91 -4.24 1.68
CA PRO A 25 -20.04 -5.00 2.19
C PRO A 25 -19.58 -6.39 2.65
N VAL A 26 -19.85 -6.72 3.91
CA VAL A 26 -19.54 -8.01 4.55
C VAL A 26 -20.84 -8.58 5.12
N GLY A 27 -21.07 -9.89 5.04
CA GLY A 27 -22.27 -10.56 5.58
C GLY A 27 -23.03 -11.47 4.61
N GLU A 28 -24.21 -11.97 5.03
CA GLU A 28 -24.97 -12.97 4.28
C GLU A 28 -25.34 -12.49 2.87
N VAL A 29 -25.01 -13.32 1.88
CA VAL A 29 -25.30 -13.03 0.48
C VAL A 29 -26.72 -13.43 0.16
N ASP A 30 -27.54 -12.47 -0.27
CA ASP A 30 -28.89 -12.72 -0.78
C ASP A 30 -28.82 -13.52 -2.09
N GLU A 31 -28.98 -14.86 -1.98
CA GLU A 31 -28.89 -15.80 -3.11
C GLU A 31 -29.96 -15.59 -4.20
N SER A 32 -30.95 -14.71 -3.96
CA SER A 32 -32.02 -14.43 -4.90
C SER A 32 -31.62 -13.51 -6.06
N LYS A 33 -30.42 -12.92 -6.02
CA LYS A 33 -29.90 -12.00 -7.05
C LYS A 33 -28.80 -12.68 -7.86
N TYR A 34 -29.00 -12.81 -9.17
CA TYR A 34 -28.00 -13.33 -10.11
C TYR A 34 -26.65 -12.61 -9.88
N TYR A 35 -25.68 -13.37 -9.38
CA TYR A 35 -24.45 -12.89 -8.76
C TYR A 35 -23.54 -12.12 -9.73
N LEU A 36 -23.42 -10.80 -9.52
CA LEU A 36 -22.16 -10.11 -9.72
C LEU A 36 -21.34 -10.38 -8.47
N THR A 37 -20.28 -11.19 -8.54
CA THR A 37 -19.37 -11.28 -7.39
C THR A 37 -18.80 -9.89 -7.11
N PRO A 38 -18.92 -9.36 -5.88
CA PRO A 38 -18.57 -7.98 -5.61
C PRO A 38 -17.05 -7.83 -5.74
N THR A 39 -16.65 -7.21 -6.84
CA THR A 39 -15.25 -6.95 -7.17
C THR A 39 -14.95 -5.49 -6.89
N TYR A 40 -13.93 -5.23 -6.09
CA TYR A 40 -13.49 -3.88 -5.74
C TYR A 40 -12.13 -3.56 -6.34
N LYS A 41 -11.93 -2.27 -6.63
CA LYS A 41 -10.67 -1.73 -7.12
C LYS A 41 -10.01 -0.90 -6.04
N PHE A 42 -8.74 -1.19 -5.80
CA PHE A 42 -7.88 -0.45 -4.88
C PHE A 42 -6.70 0.07 -5.68
N GLU A 43 -6.48 1.38 -5.62
CA GLU A 43 -5.43 2.05 -6.36
C GLU A 43 -4.50 2.75 -5.36
N GLN A 44 -3.23 2.37 -5.34
CA GLN A 44 -2.22 2.95 -4.46
C GLN A 44 -1.08 3.50 -5.32
N CYS A 45 -0.66 4.73 -5.02
CA CYS A 45 0.39 5.43 -5.73
C CYS A 45 1.47 5.87 -4.74
N LEU A 46 2.72 5.53 -5.06
CA LEU A 46 3.92 5.91 -4.32
C LEU A 46 4.75 6.87 -5.19
N VAL A 47 5.08 8.04 -4.66
CA VAL A 47 5.86 9.06 -5.36
C VAL A 47 7.30 9.06 -4.84
N LYS A 48 8.26 9.05 -5.77
CA LYS A 48 9.70 9.17 -5.49
C LYS A 48 10.26 10.40 -6.17
N GLY A 49 10.87 11.29 -5.37
CA GLY A 49 11.63 12.44 -5.87
C GLY A 49 10.80 13.46 -6.67
N CYS A 50 9.48 13.53 -6.47
CA CYS A 50 8.54 14.44 -7.15
C CYS A 50 8.40 14.29 -8.67
N HIS A 51 9.11 13.36 -9.31
CA HIS A 51 9.10 13.18 -10.77
C HIS A 51 8.91 11.71 -11.19
N LYS A 52 8.98 10.75 -10.28
CA LYS A 52 8.62 9.36 -10.55
C LYS A 52 7.48 8.93 -9.65
N ARG A 53 6.55 8.16 -10.20
CA ARG A 53 5.49 7.53 -9.43
C ARG A 53 5.30 6.08 -9.84
N LEU A 54 5.05 5.24 -8.85
CA LEU A 54 4.60 3.87 -9.02
C LEU A 54 3.13 3.81 -8.64
N ARG A 55 2.29 3.33 -9.54
CA ARG A 55 0.85 3.23 -9.34
C ARG A 55 0.40 1.80 -9.55
N ILE A 56 -0.25 1.24 -8.53
CA ILE A 56 -0.70 -0.15 -8.51
C ILE A 56 -2.20 -0.17 -8.36
N VAL A 57 -2.86 -0.99 -9.18
CA VAL A 57 -4.30 -1.23 -9.10
C VAL A 57 -4.55 -2.71 -8.81
N HIS A 58 -5.05 -3.00 -7.63
CA HIS A 58 -5.60 -4.30 -7.26
C HIS A 58 -7.08 -4.37 -7.65
N THR A 59 -7.47 -5.48 -8.27
CA THR A 59 -8.86 -5.87 -8.47
C THR A 59 -9.09 -7.13 -7.66
N ILE A 60 -9.90 -7.01 -6.61
CA ILE A 60 -10.08 -8.05 -5.58
C ILE A 60 -11.55 -8.43 -5.55
N GLU A 61 -11.81 -9.74 -5.57
CA GLU A 61 -13.12 -10.34 -5.38
C GLU A 61 -13.33 -10.71 -3.92
N PHE A 62 -14.52 -10.41 -3.40
CA PHE A 62 -14.96 -10.79 -2.06
C PHE A 62 -16.18 -11.71 -2.20
N SER A 63 -15.97 -13.01 -2.20
CA SER A 63 -17.05 -14.00 -2.26
C SER A 63 -17.47 -14.46 -0.87
N ASN A 64 -18.61 -15.16 -0.80
CA ASN A 64 -19.15 -15.73 0.43
C ASN A 64 -19.24 -14.71 1.59
N GLY A 65 -19.75 -13.51 1.27
CA GLY A 65 -19.92 -12.46 2.28
C GLY A 65 -18.62 -11.84 2.78
N GLY A 66 -17.49 -12.02 2.08
CA GLY A 66 -16.17 -11.52 2.47
C GLY A 66 -15.28 -12.57 3.15
N ALA A 67 -15.76 -13.79 3.34
CA ALA A 67 -14.97 -14.89 3.89
C ALA A 67 -13.89 -15.39 2.90
N ASP A 68 -14.18 -15.29 1.61
CA ASP A 68 -13.27 -15.70 0.55
C ASP A 68 -12.78 -14.46 -0.21
N ILE A 69 -11.47 -14.20 -0.14
CA ILE A 69 -10.83 -13.02 -0.76
C ILE A 69 -9.86 -13.49 -1.83
N GLN A 70 -10.08 -13.05 -3.08
CA GLN A 70 -9.25 -13.44 -4.21
C GLN A 70 -8.75 -12.23 -5.00
N ILE A 71 -7.43 -12.15 -5.22
CA ILE A 71 -6.84 -11.17 -6.14
C ILE A 71 -7.09 -11.65 -7.58
N LEU A 72 -7.97 -10.95 -8.31
CA LEU A 72 -8.26 -11.26 -9.72
C LEU A 72 -7.22 -10.65 -10.67
N ARG A 73 -6.75 -9.43 -10.38
CA ARG A 73 -5.81 -8.71 -11.23
C ARG A 73 -4.96 -7.72 -10.44
N VAL A 74 -3.69 -7.64 -10.81
CA VAL A 74 -2.78 -6.56 -10.43
C VAL A 74 -2.29 -5.86 -11.69
N ALA A 75 -2.40 -4.53 -11.73
CA ALA A 75 -1.80 -3.71 -12.78
C ALA A 75 -0.82 -2.72 -12.16
N VAL A 76 0.40 -2.66 -12.68
CA VAL A 76 1.47 -1.79 -12.18
C VAL A 76 1.88 -0.83 -13.28
N TYR A 77 1.93 0.45 -12.96
CA TYR A 77 2.39 1.52 -13.83
C TYR A 77 3.56 2.22 -13.15
N GLU A 78 4.65 2.40 -13.87
CA GLU A 78 5.73 3.31 -13.47
C GLU A 78 5.72 4.47 -14.45
N GLU A 79 5.60 5.68 -13.90
CA GLU A 79 5.40 6.90 -14.66
C GLU A 79 6.47 7.91 -14.24
N GLN A 80 7.10 8.55 -15.23
CA GLN A 80 8.09 9.60 -15.01
C GLN A 80 7.61 10.89 -15.66
N TRP A 81 7.61 11.97 -14.89
CA TRP A 81 7.39 13.31 -15.41
C TRP A 81 8.67 13.81 -16.06
N VAL A 82 8.57 14.18 -17.34
CA VAL A 82 9.72 14.52 -18.20
C VAL A 82 9.84 16.02 -18.46
N GLY A 83 8.94 16.83 -17.93
CA GLY A 83 8.88 18.27 -18.17
C GLY A 83 7.49 18.75 -18.58
N PRO A 84 7.30 20.08 -18.69
CA PRO A 84 6.10 20.66 -19.25
C PRO A 84 6.02 20.39 -20.76
N ALA A 85 4.81 20.22 -21.29
CA ALA A 85 4.55 19.76 -22.67
C ALA A 85 4.98 20.72 -23.80
N ASN A 86 5.55 21.90 -23.50
CA ASN A 86 5.78 23.00 -24.45
C ASN A 86 7.25 23.48 -24.51
N ILE A 87 8.23 22.61 -24.29
CA ILE A 87 9.63 22.93 -24.58
C ILE A 87 9.93 22.42 -26.00
N GLU A 88 10.18 23.33 -26.94
CA GLU A 88 10.45 23.04 -28.36
C GLU A 88 11.81 22.36 -28.59
N GLU A 89 12.58 22.11 -27.53
CA GLU A 89 13.76 21.26 -27.59
C GLU A 89 13.35 19.83 -27.23
N PRO A 90 13.30 18.89 -28.19
CA PRO A 90 13.40 17.47 -27.89
C PRO A 90 14.83 17.26 -27.38
N SER A 91 15.07 17.63 -26.12
CA SER A 91 16.24 17.09 -25.43
C SER A 91 16.08 15.58 -25.51
N ASP A 92 17.10 14.90 -26.01
CA ASP A 92 17.26 13.45 -26.01
C ASP A 92 17.33 12.96 -24.54
N VAL A 93 16.27 13.19 -23.77
CA VAL A 93 16.13 12.66 -22.42
C VAL A 93 15.83 11.19 -22.62
N GLU A 94 16.88 10.37 -22.59
CA GLU A 94 16.73 8.92 -22.51
C GLU A 94 15.77 8.61 -21.35
N LEU A 95 14.58 8.11 -21.71
CA LEU A 95 13.61 7.66 -20.74
C LEU A 95 14.15 6.38 -20.11
N ASP A 96 14.66 6.47 -18.88
CA ASP A 96 15.11 5.32 -18.11
C ASP A 96 13.93 4.52 -17.51
N VAL A 97 12.90 4.25 -18.32
CA VAL A 97 11.76 3.41 -17.95
C VAL A 97 11.81 2.13 -18.77
N LYS A 98 12.49 1.12 -18.23
CA LYS A 98 12.53 -0.22 -18.84
C LYS A 98 11.20 -0.95 -18.59
N PRO A 99 10.71 -1.80 -19.52
CA PRO A 99 9.54 -2.65 -19.24
C PRO A 99 9.75 -3.51 -17.98
N PHE A 100 8.72 -3.67 -17.15
CA PHE A 100 8.80 -4.50 -15.93
C PHE A 100 9.28 -5.93 -16.22
N SER A 101 8.90 -6.51 -17.37
CA SER A 101 9.34 -7.86 -17.77
C SER A 101 10.85 -8.02 -17.93
N GLN A 102 11.60 -6.92 -18.08
CA GLN A 102 13.06 -6.90 -18.23
C GLN A 102 13.79 -6.60 -16.92
N ARG A 103 13.05 -6.33 -15.84
CA ARG A 103 13.61 -5.95 -14.53
C ARG A 103 13.66 -7.16 -13.62
N LYS A 104 14.63 -7.17 -12.69
CA LYS A 104 14.70 -8.20 -11.66
C LYS A 104 13.54 -8.07 -10.66
N ARG A 105 13.14 -9.20 -10.09
CA ARG A 105 12.33 -9.24 -8.86
C ARG A 105 13.26 -9.09 -7.65
N ILE A 106 12.75 -8.51 -6.57
CA ILE A 106 13.45 -8.45 -5.30
C ILE A 106 13.50 -9.85 -4.70
N ARG A 107 14.63 -10.19 -4.06
CA ARG A 107 14.72 -11.36 -3.19
C ARG A 107 14.47 -10.94 -1.74
N PRO A 108 13.82 -11.77 -0.90
CA PRO A 108 13.61 -11.46 0.52
C PRO A 108 14.89 -11.06 1.28
N SER A 109 16.04 -11.64 0.92
CA SER A 109 17.34 -11.27 1.49
C SER A 109 17.78 -9.83 1.24
N GLU A 110 17.32 -9.21 0.16
CA GLU A 110 17.57 -7.79 -0.11
C GLU A 110 16.79 -6.89 0.87
N LEU A 111 15.71 -7.39 1.48
CA LEU A 111 14.95 -6.68 2.52
C LEU A 111 15.42 -6.98 3.95
N ALA A 112 16.25 -7.99 4.15
CA ALA A 112 16.76 -8.35 5.48
C ALA A 112 17.68 -7.27 6.08
N GLY A 113 17.65 -7.13 7.40
CA GLY A 113 18.46 -6.18 8.17
C GLY A 113 17.62 -5.11 8.89
N PRO A 114 18.30 -4.16 9.56
CA PRO A 114 17.66 -3.07 10.27
C PRO A 114 17.20 -1.94 9.34
N TRP A 115 16.04 -1.39 9.65
CA TRP A 115 15.35 -0.32 8.93
C TRP A 115 14.94 0.76 9.93
N LYS A 116 15.13 2.01 9.52
CA LYS A 116 14.49 3.16 10.16
C LYS A 116 13.20 3.45 9.40
N VAL A 117 12.07 3.46 10.09
CA VAL A 117 10.74 3.60 9.49
C VAL A 117 10.13 4.92 9.96
N PHE A 118 9.74 5.75 9.01
CA PHE A 118 8.93 6.93 9.23
C PHE A 118 7.53 6.63 8.71
N GLU A 119 6.54 6.68 9.59
CA GLU A 119 5.16 6.32 9.30
C GLU A 119 4.24 7.51 9.51
N VAL A 120 3.35 7.74 8.56
CA VAL A 120 2.19 8.62 8.70
C VAL A 120 0.96 7.76 8.56
N SER A 121 0.14 7.76 9.60
CA SER A 121 -1.13 7.03 9.62
C SER A 121 -2.29 8.01 9.57
N ALA A 122 -3.35 7.62 8.87
CA ALA A 122 -4.56 8.42 8.70
C ALA A 122 -5.79 7.57 9.02
N THR A 123 -6.45 7.91 10.12
CA THR A 123 -7.61 7.20 10.65
C THR A 123 -8.89 7.99 10.35
N PRO A 124 -9.86 7.45 9.58
CA PRO A 124 -11.13 8.11 9.36
C PRO A 124 -11.95 8.16 10.65
N ILE A 125 -12.63 9.29 10.90
CA ILE A 125 -13.59 9.42 12.00
C ILE A 125 -14.99 9.18 11.45
N TYR A 126 -15.64 8.13 11.92
CA TYR A 126 -17.06 7.87 11.72
C TYR A 126 -17.84 8.53 12.86
N GLY A 127 -18.84 9.36 12.55
CA GLY A 127 -19.67 10.02 13.56
C GLY A 127 -21.06 9.39 13.67
N ASP A 128 -21.55 9.14 14.88
CA ASP A 128 -22.97 8.85 15.15
C ASP A 128 -23.83 10.14 15.30
N GLU A 129 -23.20 11.31 15.40
CA GLU A 129 -23.85 12.62 15.63
C GLU A 129 -23.53 13.68 14.55
N LEU A 130 -23.17 13.26 13.33
CA LEU A 130 -23.11 14.16 12.17
C LEU A 130 -24.35 13.96 11.28
N ALA A 131 -25.52 13.94 11.91
CA ALA A 131 -26.81 14.17 11.25
C ALA A 131 -26.97 15.64 10.80
N ILE A 132 -25.91 16.22 10.24
CA ILE A 132 -26.02 17.27 9.23
C ILE A 132 -25.59 16.59 7.95
N ALA A 133 -26.55 15.86 7.39
CA ALA A 133 -26.59 15.60 5.97
C ALA A 133 -26.55 16.95 5.25
N ASP A 134 -25.36 17.43 4.97
CA ASP A 134 -25.16 18.22 3.77
C ASP A 134 -24.74 17.24 2.69
N GLU A 135 -25.54 17.24 1.63
CA GLU A 135 -25.43 16.54 0.36
C GLU A 135 -24.11 16.84 -0.36
N SER A 136 -23.00 16.49 0.27
CA SER A 136 -21.68 16.62 -0.29
C SER A 136 -21.05 15.23 -0.27
N ASN A 137 -20.53 14.81 -1.42
CA ASN A 137 -19.73 13.60 -1.62
C ASN A 137 -18.40 13.62 -0.82
N VAL A 138 -18.37 14.25 0.35
CA VAL A 138 -17.20 14.46 1.17
C VAL A 138 -17.11 13.28 2.13
N GLY A 139 -16.06 12.47 1.98
CA GLY A 139 -15.82 11.31 2.84
C GLY A 139 -15.50 11.70 4.29
N PRO A 140 -15.24 10.71 5.15
CA PRO A 140 -14.99 10.98 6.57
C PRO A 140 -13.74 11.85 6.76
N PRO A 141 -13.72 12.76 7.75
CA PRO A 141 -12.49 13.47 8.12
C PRO A 141 -11.45 12.48 8.70
N TYR A 142 -10.16 12.84 8.65
CA TYR A 142 -9.06 11.99 9.09
C TYR A 142 -8.29 12.60 10.26
N VAL A 143 -7.88 11.76 11.21
CA VAL A 143 -6.84 12.07 12.21
C VAL A 143 -5.52 11.53 11.72
N TYR A 144 -4.46 12.34 11.85
CA TYR A 144 -3.13 11.99 11.39
C TYR A 144 -2.19 11.74 12.57
N LEU A 145 -1.44 10.66 12.52
CA LEU A 145 -0.38 10.35 13.47
C LEU A 145 0.93 10.11 12.73
N CYS A 146 2.00 10.72 13.22
CA CYS A 146 3.36 10.52 12.69
C CYS A 146 4.20 9.77 13.71
N MET A 147 4.85 8.69 13.30
CA MET A 147 5.69 7.86 14.16
C MET A 147 7.03 7.55 13.50
N GLU A 148 8.07 7.42 14.33
CA GLU A 148 9.39 6.96 13.92
C GLU A 148 9.74 5.70 14.71
N THR A 149 10.09 4.62 14.02
CA THR A 149 10.44 3.33 14.65
C THR A 149 11.67 2.68 14.01
N LEU A 150 12.30 1.76 14.73
CA LEU A 150 13.33 0.87 14.20
C LEU A 150 12.72 -0.52 14.02
N LYS A 151 12.81 -1.07 12.81
CA LYS A 151 12.34 -2.43 12.49
C LYS A 151 13.50 -3.28 11.98
N LYS A 152 13.59 -4.54 12.39
CA LYS A 152 14.60 -5.47 11.86
C LYS A 152 13.92 -6.63 11.17
N ARG A 153 14.24 -6.80 9.88
CA ARG A 153 13.74 -7.92 9.07
C ARG A 153 14.75 -9.05 9.13
N SER A 154 14.39 -10.16 9.77
CA SER A 154 15.19 -11.38 9.74
C SER A 154 14.88 -12.20 8.48
N LEU A 155 15.84 -13.02 8.07
CA LEU A 155 15.55 -14.12 7.15
C LEU A 155 14.83 -15.23 7.92
N PRO A 156 14.02 -16.08 7.24
CA PRO A 156 13.28 -17.18 7.88
C PRO A 156 14.13 -18.11 8.74
N GLU A 157 15.44 -18.20 8.46
CA GLU A 157 16.37 -19.11 9.14
C GLU A 157 17.05 -18.53 10.39
N ASN A 158 16.78 -17.29 10.82
CA ASN A 158 17.55 -16.65 11.89
C ASN A 158 16.68 -15.98 12.99
N PRO A 159 16.31 -16.71 14.06
CA PRO A 159 15.47 -16.21 15.16
C PRO A 159 16.30 -15.48 16.25
N ALA A 160 17.15 -14.53 15.86
CA ALA A 160 17.97 -13.77 16.82
C ALA A 160 17.24 -12.51 17.31
N TYR A 161 16.69 -12.59 18.52
CA TYR A 161 15.92 -11.55 19.21
C TYR A 161 16.79 -10.37 19.70
N PHE A 162 16.36 -9.13 19.46
CA PHE A 162 17.00 -7.92 20.00
C PHE A 162 15.95 -6.85 20.35
N GLY A 163 15.69 -6.63 21.64
CA GLY A 163 15.01 -5.42 22.17
C GLY A 163 13.61 -5.08 21.64
N GLU A 164 13.22 -3.79 21.75
CA GLU A 164 11.95 -3.17 21.32
C GLU A 164 11.79 -3.15 19.77
N GLU A 165 12.09 -4.25 19.08
CA GLU A 165 11.94 -4.38 17.63
C GLU A 165 10.60 -5.04 17.27
N GLU A 166 9.79 -4.38 16.44
CA GLU A 166 8.57 -4.99 15.89
C GLU A 166 8.96 -6.05 14.85
N MET A 167 8.77 -7.32 15.21
CA MET A 167 8.94 -8.48 14.33
C MET A 167 7.75 -8.55 13.36
N LEU A 168 7.91 -7.98 12.15
CA LEU A 168 7.05 -8.35 11.02
C LEU A 168 7.61 -9.66 10.44
N ASP A 169 7.04 -10.78 10.84
CA ASP A 169 7.35 -12.04 10.19
C ASP A 169 6.76 -12.00 8.77
N MET A 170 7.60 -11.76 7.77
CA MET A 170 7.21 -11.81 6.35
C MET A 170 6.73 -13.21 5.92
N GLN A 171 6.73 -14.20 6.82
CA GLN A 171 6.21 -15.55 6.60
C GLN A 171 4.68 -15.63 6.60
N ASP A 172 3.99 -14.77 7.34
CA ASP A 172 2.53 -14.86 7.49
C ASP A 172 1.76 -14.16 6.35
N VAL A 173 2.44 -13.29 5.60
CA VAL A 173 1.83 -12.51 4.51
C VAL A 173 2.16 -13.17 3.16
N THR A 174 1.14 -13.50 2.36
CA THR A 174 1.35 -13.92 0.96
C THR A 174 1.74 -12.71 0.10
N ILE A 175 3.04 -12.48 -0.06
CA ILE A 175 3.59 -11.35 -0.84
C ILE A 175 3.72 -11.72 -2.32
N LEU A 176 3.15 -10.88 -3.19
CA LEU A 176 3.42 -10.84 -4.63
C LEU A 176 4.72 -10.07 -4.89
N TRP A 177 5.78 -10.80 -5.23
CA TRP A 177 7.08 -10.24 -5.62
C TRP A 177 7.08 -9.87 -7.10
N LEU A 178 6.82 -8.60 -7.39
CA LEU A 178 6.74 -8.08 -8.75
C LEU A 178 8.09 -7.52 -9.22
N PRO A 179 8.37 -7.52 -10.54
CA PRO A 179 9.59 -6.92 -11.06
C PRO A 179 9.69 -5.42 -10.74
N GLY A 180 10.91 -4.87 -10.79
CA GLY A 180 11.11 -3.41 -10.68
C GLY A 180 11.02 -2.87 -9.26
N GLY A 181 11.28 -3.73 -8.28
CA GLY A 181 11.32 -3.30 -6.89
C GLY A 181 9.97 -3.37 -6.17
N VAL A 182 8.96 -3.96 -6.80
CA VAL A 182 7.56 -3.84 -6.37
C VAL A 182 7.14 -5.04 -5.53
N THR A 183 6.50 -4.78 -4.41
CA THR A 183 5.79 -5.79 -3.60
C THR A 183 4.33 -5.39 -3.47
N ALA A 184 3.47 -6.40 -3.38
CA ALA A 184 2.05 -6.22 -3.16
C ALA A 184 1.51 -7.37 -2.33
N TYR A 185 0.55 -7.13 -1.47
CA TYR A 185 -0.09 -8.19 -0.69
C TYR A 185 -1.52 -7.81 -0.30
N VAL A 186 -2.32 -8.84 -0.08
CA VAL A 186 -3.65 -8.77 0.49
C VAL A 186 -3.69 -9.87 1.54
N ASP A 187 -3.90 -9.49 2.79
CA ASP A 187 -3.80 -10.41 3.90
C ASP A 187 -4.83 -10.10 4.99
N VAL A 188 -5.23 -11.13 5.74
CA VAL A 188 -6.15 -11.01 6.87
C VAL A 188 -5.35 -11.29 8.14
N ASN A 189 -5.16 -10.25 8.94
CA ASN A 189 -4.43 -10.32 10.20
C ASN A 189 -5.14 -11.24 11.21
N SER A 190 -4.42 -11.61 12.27
CA SER A 190 -4.96 -12.47 13.33
C SER A 190 -6.15 -11.88 14.10
N ASP A 191 -6.31 -10.56 14.09
CA ASP A 191 -7.48 -9.85 14.63
C ASP A 191 -8.67 -9.77 13.66
N GLY A 192 -8.53 -10.38 12.47
CA GLY A 192 -9.54 -10.39 11.41
C GLY A 192 -9.53 -9.15 10.52
N THR A 193 -8.61 -8.21 10.72
CA THR A 193 -8.49 -7.02 9.86
C THR A 193 -7.88 -7.35 8.51
N LEU A 194 -8.46 -6.81 7.45
CA LEU A 194 -7.96 -6.97 6.09
C LEU A 194 -6.97 -5.86 5.76
N CYS A 195 -5.75 -6.23 5.38
CA CYS A 195 -4.70 -5.32 4.96
C CYS A 195 -4.38 -5.47 3.47
N ILE A 196 -4.41 -4.35 2.74
CA ILE A 196 -4.00 -4.27 1.33
C ILE A 196 -2.79 -3.36 1.26
N GLY A 197 -1.62 -3.94 0.98
CA GLY A 197 -0.34 -3.25 1.01
C GLY A 197 0.39 -3.26 -0.32
N VAL A 198 1.13 -2.17 -0.56
CA VAL A 198 2.08 -2.05 -1.66
C VAL A 198 3.41 -1.53 -1.16
N GLY A 199 4.50 -2.04 -1.73
CA GLY A 199 5.85 -1.58 -1.47
C GLY A 199 6.60 -1.28 -2.77
N TRP A 200 7.47 -0.28 -2.72
CA TRP A 200 8.40 0.08 -3.79
C TRP A 200 9.79 0.31 -3.24
N TYR A 201 10.62 -0.73 -3.36
CA TYR A 201 12.00 -0.71 -2.93
C TYR A 201 12.95 -0.31 -4.05
N SER A 202 13.84 0.60 -3.72
CA SER A 202 14.92 1.08 -4.57
C SER A 202 16.27 0.52 -4.13
N ASP A 203 17.18 0.39 -5.08
CA ASP A 203 18.57 -0.01 -4.87
C ASP A 203 19.38 0.95 -3.98
N GLU A 204 18.90 2.18 -3.78
CA GLU A 204 19.39 3.15 -2.79
C GLU A 204 19.16 2.70 -1.32
N GLY A 205 18.34 1.67 -1.09
CA GLY A 205 18.02 1.21 0.26
C GLY A 205 16.80 1.91 0.86
N ILE A 206 15.98 2.56 0.03
CA ILE A 206 14.71 3.18 0.44
C ILE A 206 13.57 2.28 -0.02
N ASN A 207 12.65 1.95 0.87
CA ASN A 207 11.39 1.27 0.57
C ASN A 207 10.23 2.20 0.92
N LEU A 208 9.41 2.55 -0.06
CA LEU A 208 8.15 3.26 0.16
C LEU A 208 7.05 2.23 0.33
N VAL A 209 6.18 2.38 1.32
CA VAL A 209 5.09 1.44 1.59
C VAL A 209 3.80 2.21 1.78
N MET A 210 2.70 1.67 1.26
CA MET A 210 1.37 2.16 1.55
C MET A 210 0.43 1.00 1.84
N GLU A 211 -0.30 1.11 2.93
CA GLU A 211 -1.21 0.10 3.45
C GLU A 211 -2.60 0.70 3.64
N ARG A 212 -3.62 -0.09 3.32
CA ARG A 212 -5.02 0.24 3.56
C ARG A 212 -5.64 -0.89 4.35
N GLU A 213 -6.13 -0.57 5.54
CA GLU A 213 -6.61 -1.55 6.51
C GLU A 213 -8.11 -1.41 6.72
N TYR A 214 -8.81 -2.55 6.78
CA TYR A 214 -10.25 -2.62 6.97
C TYR A 214 -10.57 -3.47 8.22
N GLU A 215 -11.57 -3.02 8.98
CA GLU A 215 -12.11 -3.77 10.11
C GLU A 215 -12.94 -4.97 9.63
N THR A 216 -13.31 -5.86 10.56
CA THR A 216 -14.13 -7.05 10.29
C THR A 216 -15.53 -6.71 9.82
N ASP A 217 -16.03 -5.51 10.11
CA ASP A 217 -17.30 -4.99 9.58
C ASP A 217 -17.16 -4.43 8.15
N GLY A 218 -15.94 -4.42 7.59
CA GLY A 218 -15.60 -3.92 6.27
C GLY A 218 -15.36 -2.42 6.16
N LYS A 219 -15.39 -1.66 7.27
CA LYS A 219 -15.05 -0.23 7.27
C LYS A 219 -13.56 -0.02 7.15
N LEU A 220 -13.17 1.05 6.47
CA LEU A 220 -11.78 1.52 6.43
C LEU A 220 -11.36 1.89 7.85
N ARG A 221 -10.38 1.16 8.39
CA ARG A 221 -9.78 1.40 9.70
C ARG A 221 -8.72 2.49 9.62
N GLU A 222 -7.81 2.38 8.65
CA GLU A 222 -6.64 3.23 8.56
C GLU A 222 -6.00 3.18 7.17
N VAL A 223 -5.36 4.28 6.76
CA VAL A 223 -4.39 4.29 5.67
C VAL A 223 -3.02 4.65 6.24
N ARG A 224 -2.02 3.81 6.01
CA ARG A 224 -0.64 4.05 6.46
C ARG A 224 0.28 4.28 5.28
N TYR A 225 1.10 5.31 5.36
CA TYR A 225 2.18 5.59 4.43
C TYR A 225 3.51 5.53 5.19
N LYS A 226 4.48 4.78 4.66
CA LYS A 226 5.77 4.57 5.31
C LYS A 226 6.90 4.87 4.34
N THR A 227 7.90 5.60 4.83
CA THR A 227 9.23 5.66 4.23
C THR A 227 10.18 4.87 5.09
N GLU A 228 10.68 3.76 4.57
CA GLU A 228 11.64 2.91 5.27
C GLU A 228 13.03 3.08 4.67
N VAL A 229 14.02 3.37 5.52
CA VAL A 229 15.41 3.56 5.12
C VAL A 229 16.24 2.44 5.73
N LYS A 230 16.85 1.62 4.87
CA LYS A 230 17.73 0.53 5.28
C LYS A 230 18.99 1.12 5.90
N ARG A 231 19.30 0.72 7.14
CA ARG A 231 20.50 1.20 7.84
C ARG A 231 21.73 0.55 7.19
N ARG A 232 22.63 1.37 6.63
CA ARG A 232 23.85 0.95 5.93
C ARG A 232 25.15 1.26 6.69
N TRP A 233 25.09 1.69 7.95
CA TRP A 233 26.32 1.90 8.72
C TRP A 233 27.03 0.56 8.97
N SER A 234 28.32 0.53 8.66
CA SER A 234 29.25 -0.50 9.09
C SER A 234 29.46 -0.36 10.60
N ASP A 235 29.07 -1.37 11.38
CA ASP A 235 29.54 -1.53 12.76
C ASP A 235 30.85 -2.34 12.79
N PRO A 236 31.77 -2.07 13.73
CA PRO A 236 31.55 -1.18 14.88
C PRO A 236 31.99 0.27 14.62
N LEU A 237 31.38 1.19 15.37
CA LEU A 237 31.95 2.50 15.67
C LEU A 237 33.44 2.36 16.04
N PRO A 238 34.34 3.20 15.49
CA PRO A 238 35.73 3.19 15.91
C PRO A 238 35.80 3.50 17.43
N THR A 239 36.36 2.54 18.16
CA THR A 239 36.74 2.65 19.58
C THR A 239 37.77 3.74 19.81
#